data_AF-A0A6S4QCV6-F1
#
_entry.id   AF-A0A6S4QCV6-F1
#
_cell.length_a   1.000
_cell.length_b   1.000
_cell.length_c   1.000
_cell.angle_alpha   90.00
_cell.angle_beta   90.00
_cell.angle_gamma   90.00
#
_symmetry.space_group_name_H-M   'P 1'
#
loop_
_entity.id
_entity.type
_entity.pdbx_description
1 polymer ?
#
loop_
_entity_poly.entity_id
_entity_poly.type
_entity_poly.pdbx_seq_one_letter_code
_entity_poly.pdbx_strand_id
1 'polypeptide(L)'
;MRILWLSKLSMKSLEKSSGHCVLSWNPIVKKLLGVVIVMAWLGLLGCGGGIDGEETAILPGNSSDLCLVDSFVTAVLVFPANDLSHMRRGTLTICAVSGVPSNKIEHAARVAAQWLDNDQDGSIDNTNVAMNLLSNRATVFLLQTASQEEFIENQLAAKYSDPDNLGVMFQTLYATETHLISTLAERDASGEEIHHILSDSGWENVGNFSQRLDAAYNEATNSTPSLWVYNDPTCNRECQKTEFLYTSVAAYLGSEPDLQANELKIPAADRTGQASAQAWLNANLEQIYNLIHTTTGYPNQIWPNGQYPHTQNIVIESTSP
;
A
#
# COMPACT_ATOMS: atom_id res chain seq x y z
N MET A 1 11.31 -9.01 6.69
CA MET A 1 10.15 -8.07 6.66
C MET A 1 8.85 -8.89 6.73
N ARG A 2 7.94 -8.63 7.68
CA ARG A 2 6.71 -9.45 7.86
C ARG A 2 5.50 -8.74 7.27
N ILE A 3 5.23 -8.94 5.99
CA ILE A 3 3.91 -8.67 5.42
C ILE A 3 3.04 -9.91 5.69
N LEU A 4 2.14 -9.82 6.67
CA LEU A 4 1.19 -10.89 7.01
C LEU A 4 0.09 -10.98 5.94
N TRP A 5 0.31 -11.82 4.91
CA TRP A 5 -0.76 -12.29 4.02
C TRP A 5 -1.14 -13.74 4.35
N LEU A 6 -2.36 -13.90 4.85
CA LEU A 6 -3.00 -15.20 5.08
C LEU A 6 -3.61 -15.73 3.79
N SER A 7 -2.83 -16.46 2.99
CA SER A 7 -3.35 -17.26 1.90
C SER A 7 -3.37 -18.75 2.28
N LYS A 8 -4.50 -19.24 2.78
CA LYS A 8 -4.81 -20.69 2.76
C LYS A 8 -6.24 -20.90 2.34
N LEU A 9 -6.45 -21.20 1.06
CA LEU A 9 -7.51 -22.11 0.63
C LEU A 9 -7.06 -22.81 -0.68
N SER A 10 -6.45 -23.97 -0.50
CA SER A 10 -6.16 -24.94 -1.56
C SER A 10 -7.46 -25.69 -1.89
N MET A 11 -7.96 -25.57 -3.11
CA MET A 11 -9.04 -26.41 -3.63
C MET A 11 -8.52 -27.83 -3.84
N LYS A 12 -8.92 -28.78 -2.98
CA LYS A 12 -8.83 -30.21 -3.29
C LYS A 12 -10.09 -30.67 -4.05
N SER A 13 -9.82 -31.27 -5.20
CA SER A 13 -10.69 -32.09 -6.06
C SER A 13 -11.80 -32.85 -5.32
N LEU A 14 -13.02 -32.84 -5.89
CA LEU A 14 -14.16 -33.66 -5.48
C LEU A 14 -14.34 -34.85 -6.44
N GLU A 15 -14.23 -36.08 -5.93
CA GLU A 15 -14.73 -37.30 -6.57
C GLU A 15 -16.18 -37.60 -6.12
N LYS A 16 -16.91 -38.35 -6.95
CA LYS A 16 -18.37 -38.52 -6.93
C LYS A 16 -18.72 -39.97 -6.57
N SER A 17 -19.59 -40.22 -5.59
CA SER A 17 -20.41 -41.45 -5.59
C SER A 17 -21.71 -41.39 -4.77
N SER A 18 -22.76 -41.96 -5.38
CA SER A 18 -24.01 -42.52 -4.82
C SER A 18 -24.94 -41.64 -3.96
N GLY A 19 -25.64 -40.71 -4.62
CA GLY A 19 -27.06 -40.90 -4.93
C GLY A 19 -28.10 -40.88 -3.80
N HIS A 20 -28.28 -39.79 -3.06
CA HIS A 20 -29.57 -39.37 -2.48
C HIS A 20 -29.60 -37.83 -2.35
N CYS A 21 -30.63 -37.16 -2.90
CA CYS A 21 -30.79 -35.70 -2.81
C CYS A 21 -31.50 -35.31 -1.49
N VAL A 22 -30.78 -34.71 -0.56
CA VAL A 22 -31.32 -33.93 0.55
C VAL A 22 -30.84 -32.49 0.36
N LEU A 23 -31.75 -31.53 0.26
CA LEU A 23 -31.43 -30.11 0.28
C LEU A 23 -31.01 -29.72 1.71
N SER A 24 -29.73 -29.85 2.03
CA SER A 24 -29.12 -29.13 3.15
C SER A 24 -28.48 -27.85 2.61
N TRP A 25 -28.90 -26.71 3.14
CA TRP A 25 -28.36 -25.42 2.74
C TRP A 25 -27.08 -25.13 3.53
N ASN A 26 -26.00 -24.84 2.80
CA ASN A 26 -24.78 -24.26 3.36
C ASN A 26 -25.07 -22.80 3.79
N PRO A 27 -24.80 -22.40 5.05
CA PRO A 27 -25.12 -21.06 5.54
C PRO A 27 -24.36 -19.91 4.86
N ILE A 28 -23.40 -20.19 3.97
CA ILE A 28 -22.60 -19.17 3.27
C ILE A 28 -23.30 -18.63 2.00
N VAL A 29 -24.27 -19.35 1.41
CA VAL A 29 -24.94 -18.91 0.16
C VAL A 29 -26.04 -17.86 0.40
N LYS A 30 -26.40 -17.58 1.66
CA LYS A 30 -27.40 -16.54 2.00
C LYS A 30 -26.89 -15.09 1.91
N LYS A 31 -25.59 -14.85 1.71
CA LYS A 31 -25.03 -13.47 1.70
C LYS A 31 -24.56 -12.95 0.34
N LEU A 32 -24.77 -13.67 -0.77
CA LEU A 32 -24.32 -13.23 -2.10
C LEU A 32 -25.38 -13.16 -3.21
N LEU A 33 -26.67 -13.41 -2.92
CA LEU A 33 -27.76 -13.04 -3.83
C LEU A 33 -28.98 -12.53 -3.05
N GLY A 34 -28.96 -11.23 -2.75
CA GLY A 34 -30.15 -10.46 -2.38
C GLY A 34 -30.94 -10.16 -3.65
N VAL A 35 -32.04 -10.88 -3.81
CA VAL A 35 -32.91 -10.92 -4.98
C VAL A 35 -33.67 -9.60 -5.18
N VAL A 36 -33.59 -9.04 -6.39
CA VAL A 36 -34.60 -8.11 -6.94
C VAL A 36 -35.90 -8.91 -7.13
N ILE A 37 -36.81 -8.85 -6.16
CA ILE A 37 -38.22 -9.21 -6.35
C ILE A 37 -39.00 -7.91 -6.52
N VAL A 38 -39.28 -7.57 -7.78
CA VAL A 38 -40.33 -6.61 -8.12
C VAL A 38 -41.66 -7.36 -7.99
N MET A 39 -42.33 -7.19 -6.86
CA MET A 39 -43.75 -7.54 -6.72
C MET A 39 -44.54 -6.24 -6.77
N ALA A 40 -45.18 -6.00 -7.92
CA ALA A 40 -46.16 -4.95 -8.08
C ALA A 40 -47.40 -5.25 -7.22
N TRP A 41 -47.74 -4.34 -6.31
CA TRP A 41 -49.09 -4.21 -5.76
C TRP A 41 -49.43 -2.71 -5.62
N LEU A 42 -50.44 -2.30 -6.39
CA LEU A 42 -51.14 -1.02 -6.29
C LEU A 42 -52.00 -1.01 -5.02
N GLY A 43 -51.98 0.09 -4.25
CA GLY A 43 -52.93 0.30 -3.15
C GLY A 43 -52.66 1.52 -2.28
N LEU A 44 -53.51 2.54 -2.47
CA LEU A 44 -53.62 3.87 -1.86
C LEU A 44 -53.54 4.01 -0.31
N LEU A 45 -52.95 5.14 0.10
CA LEU A 45 -53.31 6.08 1.20
C LEU A 45 -53.51 5.58 2.65
N GLY A 46 -52.73 6.15 3.58
CA GLY A 46 -53.11 6.27 4.99
C GLY A 46 -51.97 6.65 5.94
N CYS A 47 -52.07 7.82 6.57
CA CYS A 47 -51.09 8.43 7.48
C CYS A 47 -50.69 7.60 8.71
N GLY A 48 -49.44 7.78 9.15
CA GLY A 48 -49.09 7.79 10.58
C GLY A 48 -47.95 6.88 11.02
N GLY A 49 -46.95 7.47 11.67
CA GLY A 49 -46.00 6.77 12.54
C GLY A 49 -44.58 6.69 11.99
N GLY A 50 -43.70 7.56 12.48
CA GLY A 50 -42.28 7.55 12.14
C GLY A 50 -41.57 6.29 12.63
N ILE A 51 -40.58 5.87 11.87
CA ILE A 51 -39.42 5.13 12.37
C ILE A 51 -38.24 5.60 11.55
N ASP A 52 -37.38 6.36 12.21
CA ASP A 52 -36.05 6.71 11.73
C ASP A 52 -35.28 5.40 11.54
N GLY A 53 -34.71 5.24 10.36
CA GLY A 53 -33.92 4.08 9.96
C GLY A 53 -33.04 4.48 8.80
N GLU A 54 -32.38 5.63 8.93
CA GLU A 54 -31.20 5.94 8.14
C GLU A 54 -30.20 4.84 8.46
N GLU A 55 -29.97 3.96 7.48
CA GLU A 55 -28.82 3.06 7.47
C GLU A 55 -27.59 3.95 7.57
N THR A 56 -27.13 4.15 8.80
CA THR A 56 -25.90 4.86 9.10
C THR A 56 -24.79 4.04 8.48
N ALA A 57 -24.42 4.42 7.26
CA ALA A 57 -23.09 4.14 6.76
C ALA A 57 -22.14 4.52 7.89
N ILE A 58 -21.40 3.54 8.41
CA ILE A 58 -20.34 3.80 9.39
C ILE A 58 -19.39 4.76 8.67
N LEU A 59 -19.54 6.05 8.93
CA LEU A 59 -18.59 7.06 8.52
C LEU A 59 -17.26 6.58 9.09
N PRO A 60 -16.25 6.34 8.27
CA PRO A 60 -15.00 5.87 8.83
C PRO A 60 -14.50 7.03 9.74
N GLY A 61 -14.18 6.71 11.00
CA GLY A 61 -13.78 7.64 12.11
C GLY A 61 -12.61 8.61 11.87
N ASN A 62 -12.04 9.21 12.89
CA ASN A 62 -10.99 10.23 12.70
C ASN A 62 -9.61 9.61 12.39
N SER A 63 -8.67 10.33 11.78
CA SER A 63 -7.25 9.90 11.62
C SER A 63 -6.61 9.55 12.97
N SER A 64 -7.01 10.24 14.04
CA SER A 64 -6.63 9.94 15.42
C SER A 64 -7.03 8.53 15.89
N ASP A 65 -8.09 7.95 15.31
CA ASP A 65 -8.54 6.60 15.67
C ASP A 65 -7.65 5.51 15.04
N LEU A 66 -6.81 5.85 14.06
CA LEU A 66 -5.88 4.93 13.39
C LEU A 66 -4.55 4.79 14.14
N CYS A 67 -4.02 5.87 14.71
CA CYS A 67 -2.72 5.85 15.42
C CYS A 67 -2.78 5.31 16.86
N LEU A 68 -3.88 4.63 17.20
CA LEU A 68 -4.13 3.72 18.32
C LEU A 68 -3.78 4.12 19.77
N VAL A 69 -3.08 5.22 20.07
CA VAL A 69 -2.67 5.50 21.46
C VAL A 69 -2.39 6.98 21.72
N ASP A 70 -2.67 7.45 22.94
CA ASP A 70 -2.41 8.81 23.46
C ASP A 70 -0.92 9.18 23.57
N SER A 71 -0.03 8.45 22.89
CA SER A 71 1.44 8.59 22.95
C SER A 71 2.11 8.58 21.56
N PHE A 72 1.33 8.74 20.50
CA PHE A 72 1.83 8.84 19.12
C PHE A 72 1.71 10.28 18.63
N VAL A 73 2.65 10.70 17.79
CA VAL A 73 2.53 11.92 16.97
C VAL A 73 1.97 11.47 15.62
N THR A 74 0.83 12.04 15.21
CA THR A 74 0.18 11.71 13.94
C THR A 74 0.61 12.68 12.84
N ALA A 75 1.13 12.16 11.73
CA ALA A 75 1.22 12.92 10.48
C ALA A 75 0.16 12.39 9.50
N VAL A 76 -0.65 13.29 8.93
CA VAL A 76 -1.72 12.93 7.99
C VAL A 76 -1.41 13.58 6.64
N LEU A 77 -1.25 12.78 5.60
CA LEU A 77 -1.02 13.32 4.26
C LEU A 77 -2.35 13.76 3.64
N VAL A 78 -2.66 15.05 3.73
CA VAL A 78 -3.89 15.63 3.15
C VAL A 78 -3.54 16.31 1.83
N PHE A 79 -3.53 15.54 0.75
CA PHE A 79 -3.43 16.10 -0.59
C PHE A 79 -4.73 16.83 -0.94
N PRO A 80 -4.68 18.07 -1.43
CA PRO A 80 -5.78 18.70 -2.11
C PRO A 80 -5.78 18.18 -3.55
N ALA A 81 -6.27 16.96 -3.78
CA ALA A 81 -6.77 16.69 -5.12
C ALA A 81 -8.08 17.46 -5.27
N ASN A 82 -8.18 18.25 -6.34
CA ASN A 82 -9.39 18.85 -6.87
C ASN A 82 -10.66 18.03 -6.54
N ASP A 83 -11.39 18.42 -5.47
CA ASP A 83 -12.64 17.83 -4.94
C ASP A 83 -12.54 16.85 -3.73
N LEU A 84 -11.36 16.61 -3.14
CA LEU A 84 -11.20 15.82 -1.89
C LEU A 84 -11.13 16.65 -0.60
N SER A 85 -11.41 17.96 -0.67
CA SER A 85 -11.38 18.90 0.46
C SER A 85 -12.30 18.52 1.64
N HIS A 86 -13.24 17.61 1.44
CA HIS A 86 -14.16 17.09 2.45
C HIS A 86 -13.61 15.91 3.24
N MET A 87 -12.52 15.28 2.77
CA MET A 87 -11.91 14.16 3.46
C MET A 87 -10.88 14.69 4.46
N ARG A 88 -11.32 14.82 5.72
CA ARG A 88 -10.45 15.01 6.89
C ARG A 88 -9.52 13.81 7.17
N ARG A 89 -9.47 12.83 6.26
CA ARG A 89 -8.62 11.65 6.31
C ARG A 89 -7.65 11.75 5.15
N GLY A 90 -6.37 11.83 5.47
CA GLY A 90 -5.32 11.82 4.47
C GLY A 90 -5.31 10.53 3.67
N THR A 91 -4.89 10.64 2.41
CA THR A 91 -4.80 9.53 1.44
C THR A 91 -3.94 8.38 1.99
N LEU A 92 -2.86 8.72 2.69
CA LEU A 92 -2.00 7.81 3.44
C LEU A 92 -1.80 8.39 4.84
N THR A 93 -1.89 7.55 5.87
CA THR A 93 -1.65 7.96 7.26
C THR A 93 -0.23 7.61 7.68
N ILE A 94 0.46 8.51 8.39
CA ILE A 94 1.79 8.24 8.97
C ILE A 94 1.69 8.38 10.50
N CYS A 95 1.78 7.27 11.21
CA CYS A 95 1.73 7.24 12.68
C CYS A 95 3.15 7.06 13.24
N ALA A 96 3.68 8.07 13.94
CA ALA A 96 5.01 7.98 14.54
C ALA A 96 4.92 7.75 16.06
N VAL A 97 5.67 6.78 16.57
CA VAL A 97 5.80 6.59 18.03
C VAL A 97 6.49 7.80 18.67
N SER A 98 6.20 8.06 19.94
CA SER A 98 6.94 9.05 20.72
C SER A 98 8.45 8.82 20.63
N GLY A 99 9.18 9.92 20.43
CA GLY A 99 10.64 9.93 20.32
C GLY A 99 11.18 9.84 18.90
N VAL A 100 10.36 9.56 17.88
CA VAL A 100 10.78 9.74 16.48
C VAL A 100 10.99 11.24 16.21
N PRO A 101 12.17 11.66 15.69
CA PRO A 101 12.43 13.06 15.37
C PRO A 101 11.45 13.63 14.34
N SER A 102 10.97 14.86 14.57
CA SER A 102 9.97 15.50 13.70
C SER A 102 10.41 15.65 12.25
N ASN A 103 11.70 15.91 12.02
CA ASN A 103 12.27 16.00 10.67
C ASN A 103 12.19 14.68 9.89
N LYS A 104 12.22 13.52 10.58
CA LYS A 104 12.04 12.20 9.93
C LYS A 104 10.58 11.94 9.59
N ILE A 105 9.66 12.41 10.44
CA ILE A 105 8.21 12.38 10.16
C ILE A 105 7.90 13.25 8.93
N GLU A 106 8.40 14.48 8.91
CA GLU A 106 8.28 15.39 7.75
C GLU A 106 8.89 14.79 6.48
N HIS A 107 10.06 14.15 6.59
CA HIS A 107 10.73 13.52 5.47
C HIS A 107 9.91 12.38 4.87
N ALA A 108 9.46 11.44 5.69
CA ALA A 108 8.60 10.35 5.26
C ALA A 108 7.31 10.87 4.61
N ALA A 109 6.70 11.92 5.18
CA ALA A 109 5.53 12.57 4.61
C ALA A 109 5.82 13.16 3.20
N ARG A 110 6.96 13.82 3.02
CA ARG A 110 7.35 14.38 1.72
C ARG A 110 7.71 13.30 0.70
N VAL A 111 8.33 12.20 1.12
CA VAL A 111 8.61 11.05 0.24
C VAL A 111 7.31 10.41 -0.26
N ALA A 112 6.34 10.20 0.63
CA ALA A 112 5.02 9.74 0.23
C ALA A 112 4.31 10.71 -0.73
N ALA A 113 4.47 12.01 -0.54
CA ALA A 113 3.95 13.02 -1.46
C ALA A 113 4.59 12.94 -2.84
N GLN A 114 5.91 12.79 -2.93
CA GLN A 114 6.61 12.61 -4.20
C GLN A 114 6.29 11.30 -4.90
N TRP A 115 5.84 10.27 -4.18
CA TRP A 115 5.36 9.05 -4.80
C TRP A 115 3.93 9.17 -5.34
N LEU A 116 3.07 9.97 -4.71
CA LEU A 116 1.67 10.16 -5.13
C LEU A 116 1.50 11.27 -6.18
N ASP A 117 2.42 12.23 -6.19
CA ASP A 117 2.53 13.36 -7.12
C ASP A 117 3.98 13.37 -7.65
N ASN A 118 4.26 12.50 -8.62
CA ASN A 118 5.61 12.21 -9.09
C ASN A 118 6.15 13.27 -10.04
N ASP A 119 5.28 13.98 -10.75
CA ASP A 119 5.67 15.16 -11.53
C ASP A 119 5.75 16.45 -10.68
N GLN A 120 5.27 16.38 -9.43
CA GLN A 120 5.29 17.46 -8.44
C GLN A 120 4.51 18.70 -8.92
N ASP A 121 3.41 18.50 -9.64
CA ASP A 121 2.53 19.57 -10.09
C ASP A 121 1.56 20.07 -8.99
N GLY A 122 1.52 19.35 -7.86
CA GLY A 122 0.68 19.65 -6.70
C GLY A 122 -0.60 18.83 -6.64
N SER A 123 -0.83 17.94 -7.60
CA SER A 123 -1.99 17.04 -7.70
C SER A 123 -1.56 15.58 -7.63
N ILE A 124 -2.45 14.70 -7.15
CA ILE A 124 -2.17 13.26 -7.19
C ILE A 124 -2.23 12.76 -8.64
N ASP A 125 -1.22 12.02 -9.06
CA ASP A 125 -1.08 11.47 -10.43
C ASP A 125 -2.17 10.44 -10.78
N ASN A 126 -2.64 9.68 -9.79
CA ASN A 126 -3.66 8.65 -9.97
C ASN A 126 -4.68 8.64 -8.81
N THR A 127 -5.88 9.16 -9.07
CA THR A 127 -6.93 9.26 -8.05
C THR A 127 -7.48 7.90 -7.60
N ASN A 128 -7.43 6.85 -8.43
CA ASN A 128 -7.86 5.51 -8.02
C ASN A 128 -6.93 4.93 -6.95
N VAL A 129 -5.63 5.20 -7.06
CA VAL A 129 -4.64 4.84 -6.03
C VAL A 129 -5.02 5.53 -4.72
N ALA A 130 -5.34 6.83 -4.77
CA ALA A 130 -5.75 7.57 -3.58
C ALA A 130 -6.99 6.96 -2.91
N MET A 131 -8.02 6.62 -3.70
CA MET A 131 -9.25 6.00 -3.21
C MET A 131 -9.00 4.62 -2.60
N ASN A 132 -8.12 3.81 -3.19
CA ASN A 132 -7.75 2.50 -2.67
C ASN A 132 -7.03 2.62 -1.32
N LEU A 133 -6.06 3.52 -1.20
CA LEU A 133 -5.33 3.75 0.05
C LEU A 133 -6.28 4.17 1.20
N LEU A 134 -7.25 5.03 0.90
CA LEU A 134 -8.27 5.45 1.86
C LEU A 134 -9.18 4.29 2.29
N SER A 135 -9.67 3.51 1.31
CA SER A 135 -10.51 2.34 1.56
C SER A 135 -9.79 1.31 2.42
N ASN A 136 -8.51 1.09 2.13
CA ASN A 136 -7.65 0.14 2.83
C ASN A 136 -7.07 0.69 4.14
N ARG A 137 -7.35 1.96 4.46
CA ARG A 137 -6.83 2.64 5.65
C ARG A 137 -5.31 2.52 5.75
N ALA A 138 -4.64 2.72 4.61
CA ALA A 138 -3.20 2.58 4.46
C ALA A 138 -2.45 3.44 5.49
N THR A 139 -1.55 2.80 6.24
CA THR A 139 -0.85 3.43 7.36
C THR A 139 0.63 3.07 7.36
N VAL A 140 1.52 4.06 7.42
CA VAL A 140 2.93 3.84 7.73
C VAL A 140 3.15 4.05 9.22
N PHE A 141 3.74 3.08 9.91
CA PHE A 141 4.16 3.23 11.30
C PHE A 141 5.64 3.57 11.37
N LEU A 142 5.97 4.79 11.83
CA LEU A 142 7.35 5.21 12.08
C LEU A 142 7.76 4.78 13.49
N LEU A 143 8.71 3.84 13.58
CA LEU A 143 9.10 3.17 14.81
C LEU A 143 10.58 3.40 15.14
N GLN A 144 10.95 3.27 16.41
CA GLN A 144 12.34 3.23 16.85
C GLN A 144 12.90 1.82 16.88
N THR A 145 12.07 0.81 17.19
CA THR A 145 12.53 -0.58 17.42
C THR A 145 11.51 -1.62 16.97
N ALA A 146 11.97 -2.83 16.64
CA ALA A 146 11.11 -3.96 16.28
C ALA A 146 10.15 -4.39 17.40
N SER A 147 10.50 -4.16 18.67
CA SER A 147 9.59 -4.43 19.78
C SER A 147 8.35 -3.52 19.78
N GLN A 148 8.44 -2.34 19.17
CA GLN A 148 7.29 -1.45 19.01
C GLN A 148 6.36 -1.91 17.89
N GLU A 149 6.90 -2.59 16.86
CA GLU A 149 6.12 -3.20 15.79
C GLU A 149 5.22 -4.30 16.36
N GLU A 150 5.81 -5.25 17.09
CA GLU A 150 5.05 -6.31 17.79
C GLU A 150 3.99 -5.72 18.75
N PHE A 151 4.32 -4.63 19.45
CA PHE A 151 3.36 -3.95 20.31
C PHE A 151 2.16 -3.40 19.51
N ILE A 152 2.40 -2.72 18.39
CA ILE A 152 1.34 -2.14 17.55
C ILE A 152 0.48 -3.24 16.91
N GLU A 153 1.09 -4.31 16.41
CA GLU A 153 0.35 -5.47 15.87
C GLU A 153 -0.60 -6.06 16.92
N ASN A 154 -0.12 -6.28 18.14
CA ASN A 154 -0.93 -6.80 19.24
C ASN A 154 -2.07 -5.84 19.60
N GLN A 155 -1.82 -4.53 19.62
CA GLN A 155 -2.83 -3.51 19.89
C GLN A 155 -3.90 -3.45 18.79
N LEU A 156 -3.51 -3.56 17.52
CA LEU A 156 -4.43 -3.62 16.38
C LEU A 156 -5.29 -4.89 16.45
N ALA A 157 -4.68 -6.05 16.66
CA ALA A 157 -5.38 -7.32 16.79
C ALA A 157 -6.41 -7.29 17.93
N ALA A 158 -6.04 -6.73 19.08
CA ALA A 158 -6.95 -6.54 20.21
C ALA A 158 -8.10 -5.59 19.87
N LYS A 159 -7.82 -4.46 19.21
CA LYS A 159 -8.84 -3.46 18.84
C LYS A 159 -9.88 -4.01 17.87
N TYR A 160 -9.45 -4.74 16.84
CA TYR A 160 -10.36 -5.27 15.82
C TYR A 160 -10.90 -6.66 16.16
N SER A 161 -10.46 -7.25 17.28
CA SER A 161 -10.87 -8.59 17.73
C SER A 161 -10.66 -9.67 16.68
N ASP A 162 -9.70 -9.45 15.77
CA ASP A 162 -9.35 -10.33 14.67
C ASP A 162 -7.84 -10.24 14.44
N PRO A 163 -7.05 -11.28 14.76
CA PRO A 163 -5.61 -11.28 14.52
C PRO A 163 -5.26 -11.34 13.03
N ASP A 164 -6.22 -11.76 12.19
CA ASP A 164 -6.06 -11.94 10.76
C ASP A 164 -6.55 -10.69 9.98
N ASN A 165 -7.23 -9.77 10.66
CA ASN A 165 -7.71 -8.50 10.11
C ASN A 165 -7.50 -7.35 11.09
N LEU A 166 -6.37 -6.67 10.92
CA LEU A 166 -5.94 -5.56 11.75
C LEU A 166 -6.68 -4.23 11.43
N GLY A 167 -7.69 -4.26 10.57
CA GLY A 167 -8.50 -3.11 10.20
C GLY A 167 -7.74 -1.99 9.48
N VAL A 168 -6.46 -2.22 9.15
CA VAL A 168 -5.56 -1.34 8.40
C VAL A 168 -4.62 -2.19 7.55
N MET A 169 -4.28 -1.70 6.36
CA MET A 169 -3.06 -2.12 5.67
C MET A 169 -1.92 -1.26 6.17
N PHE A 170 -0.83 -1.86 6.64
CA PHE A 170 0.28 -1.07 7.17
C PHE A 170 1.65 -1.53 6.71
N GLN A 171 2.59 -0.59 6.77
CA GLN A 171 4.01 -0.83 6.58
C GLN A 171 4.80 -0.15 7.69
N THR A 172 5.88 -0.79 8.13
CA THR A 172 6.76 -0.27 9.17
C THR A 172 7.91 0.48 8.54
N LEU A 173 8.28 1.64 9.09
CA LEU A 173 9.49 2.37 8.73
C LEU A 173 10.28 2.70 9.99
N TYR A 174 11.53 2.26 10.06
CA TYR A 174 12.37 2.54 11.22
C TYR A 174 13.00 3.93 11.12
N ALA A 175 12.94 4.67 12.23
CA ALA A 175 13.56 5.97 12.37
C ALA A 175 15.07 5.89 12.15
N THR A 176 15.73 4.78 12.48
CA THR A 176 17.16 4.59 12.20
C THR A 176 17.50 4.49 10.72
N GLU A 177 16.54 4.10 9.89
CA GLU A 177 16.70 3.88 8.43
C GLU A 177 16.05 4.99 7.59
N THR A 178 15.40 5.96 8.24
CA THR A 178 14.89 7.17 7.59
C THR A 178 16.00 8.22 7.53
N HIS A 179 16.67 8.33 6.39
CA HIS A 179 17.78 9.27 6.19
C HIS A 179 17.32 10.46 5.33
N LEU A 180 17.55 11.68 5.81
CA LEU A 180 17.14 12.90 5.08
C LEU A 180 17.89 13.08 3.76
N ILE A 181 19.04 12.44 3.63
CA ILE A 181 19.88 12.42 2.44
C ILE A 181 20.27 10.96 2.23
N SER A 182 19.79 10.36 1.15
CA SER A 182 20.20 9.01 0.75
C SER A 182 21.61 9.06 0.16
N THR A 183 22.50 8.21 0.67
CA THR A 183 23.87 8.06 0.19
C THR A 183 24.20 6.58 0.00
N LEU A 184 25.32 6.27 -0.65
CA LEU A 184 25.76 4.88 -0.81
C LEU A 184 26.06 4.17 0.52
N ALA A 185 26.37 4.93 1.59
CA ALA A 185 26.65 4.37 2.91
C ALA A 185 25.40 4.32 3.82
N GLU A 186 24.46 5.23 3.58
CA GLU A 186 23.24 5.41 4.36
C GLU A 186 22.07 5.59 3.38
N ARG A 187 21.50 4.47 2.96
CA ARG A 187 20.31 4.43 2.10
C ARG A 187 19.10 4.86 2.90
N ASP A 188 18.30 5.77 2.34
CA ASP A 188 17.01 6.14 2.93
C ASP A 188 15.94 5.09 2.63
N ALA A 189 15.56 4.29 3.63
CA ALA A 189 14.55 3.25 3.50
C ALA A 189 13.12 3.81 3.32
N SER A 190 12.91 5.12 3.57
CA SER A 190 11.57 5.68 3.40
C SER A 190 11.08 5.61 1.95
N GLY A 191 11.98 5.62 0.96
CA GLY A 191 11.65 5.39 -0.43
C GLY A 191 11.00 4.02 -0.66
N GLU A 192 11.56 2.98 -0.06
CA GLU A 192 11.13 1.58 -0.15
C GLU A 192 9.85 1.31 0.61
N GLU A 193 9.86 1.57 1.91
CA GLU A 193 8.77 1.22 2.80
C GLU A 193 7.48 1.94 2.39
N ILE A 194 7.58 3.19 1.96
CA ILE A 194 6.42 3.93 1.49
C ILE A 194 5.98 3.40 0.11
N HIS A 195 6.91 3.06 -0.78
CA HIS A 195 6.56 2.48 -2.07
C HIS A 195 5.84 1.12 -1.92
N HIS A 196 6.24 0.31 -0.95
CA HIS A 196 5.61 -0.98 -0.63
C HIS A 196 4.13 -0.79 -0.27
N ILE A 197 3.80 0.07 0.70
CA ILE A 197 2.39 0.29 1.07
C ILE A 197 1.58 0.92 -0.08
N LEU A 198 2.20 1.83 -0.88
CA LEU A 198 1.52 2.43 -2.02
C LEU A 198 1.21 1.38 -3.11
N SER A 199 2.13 0.45 -3.33
CA SER A 199 1.95 -0.64 -4.30
C SER A 199 0.92 -1.65 -3.83
N ASP A 200 1.07 -2.15 -2.61
CA ASP A 200 0.25 -3.23 -2.04
C ASP A 200 -1.15 -2.76 -1.62
N SER A 201 -1.32 -1.48 -1.27
CA SER A 201 -2.60 -0.95 -0.79
C SER A 201 -3.25 0.03 -1.75
N GLY A 202 -2.49 0.63 -2.67
CA GLY A 202 -2.98 1.60 -3.64
C GLY A 202 -3.08 1.02 -5.04
N TRP A 203 -1.96 0.55 -5.59
CA TRP A 203 -1.85 0.12 -6.98
C TRP A 203 -2.43 -1.26 -7.28
N GLU A 204 -2.43 -2.17 -6.31
CA GLU A 204 -2.86 -3.57 -6.51
C GLU A 204 -4.23 -3.69 -7.20
N ASN A 205 -5.15 -2.76 -6.91
CA ASN A 205 -6.52 -2.77 -7.44
C ASN A 205 -6.76 -1.80 -8.61
N VAL A 206 -5.70 -1.23 -9.19
CA VAL A 206 -5.80 -0.29 -10.32
C VAL A 206 -5.67 -1.04 -11.64
N GLY A 207 -6.78 -1.15 -12.38
CA GLY A 207 -6.80 -1.75 -13.70
C GLY A 207 -6.28 -3.20 -13.69
N ASN A 208 -5.24 -3.47 -14.48
CA ASN A 208 -4.57 -4.78 -14.54
C ASN A 208 -3.16 -4.76 -13.92
N PHE A 209 -2.87 -3.82 -13.02
CA PHE A 209 -1.55 -3.63 -12.43
C PHE A 209 -0.99 -4.92 -11.84
N SER A 210 -1.71 -5.57 -10.92
CA SER A 210 -1.26 -6.82 -10.27
C SER A 210 -1.04 -7.96 -11.24
N GLN A 211 -1.89 -8.10 -12.26
CA GLN A 211 -1.73 -9.14 -13.28
C GLN A 211 -0.45 -8.94 -14.09
N ARG A 212 -0.12 -7.69 -14.41
CA ARG A 212 1.10 -7.34 -15.14
C ARG A 212 2.34 -7.50 -14.26
N LEU A 213 2.24 -7.14 -12.97
CA LEU A 213 3.32 -7.36 -12.01
C LEU A 213 3.59 -8.85 -11.81
N ASP A 214 2.53 -9.66 -11.66
CA ASP A 214 2.66 -11.11 -11.58
C ASP A 214 3.33 -11.70 -12.83
N ALA A 215 2.95 -11.24 -14.03
CA ALA A 215 3.56 -11.68 -15.27
C ALA A 215 5.06 -11.32 -15.34
N ALA A 216 5.40 -10.07 -15.00
CA ALA A 216 6.78 -9.59 -14.99
C ALA A 216 7.65 -10.33 -13.96
N TYR A 217 7.12 -10.56 -12.75
CA TYR A 217 7.82 -11.31 -11.71
C TYR A 217 8.02 -12.79 -12.09
N ASN A 218 6.99 -13.41 -12.67
CA ASN A 218 7.09 -14.79 -13.14
C ASN A 218 8.08 -14.93 -14.30
N GLU A 219 8.17 -13.95 -15.19
CA GLU A 219 9.22 -13.91 -16.21
C GLU A 219 10.61 -13.79 -15.57
N ALA A 220 10.79 -12.84 -14.66
CA ALA A 220 12.07 -12.60 -14.00
C ALA A 220 12.59 -13.85 -13.27
N THR A 221 11.69 -14.59 -12.60
CA THR A 221 12.03 -15.78 -11.81
C THR A 221 12.15 -17.06 -12.62
N ASN A 222 11.40 -17.22 -13.73
CA ASN A 222 11.46 -18.44 -14.54
C ASN A 222 12.48 -18.35 -15.68
N SER A 223 12.54 -17.20 -16.34
CA SER A 223 13.32 -17.01 -17.57
C SER A 223 14.68 -16.37 -17.30
N THR A 224 14.80 -15.53 -16.26
CA THR A 224 16.05 -14.82 -15.93
C THR A 224 16.44 -14.94 -14.43
N PRO A 225 16.44 -16.14 -13.82
CA PRO A 225 16.63 -16.30 -12.37
C PRO A 225 18.00 -15.83 -11.85
N SER A 226 18.96 -15.55 -12.73
CA SER A 226 20.23 -14.95 -12.35
C SER A 226 20.16 -13.45 -12.07
N LEU A 227 19.17 -12.75 -12.64
CA LEU A 227 19.05 -11.28 -12.58
C LEU A 227 18.32 -10.78 -11.34
N TRP A 228 17.40 -11.59 -10.80
CA TRP A 228 16.62 -11.25 -9.60
C TRP A 228 16.78 -12.37 -8.58
N VAL A 229 17.25 -12.03 -7.38
CA VAL A 229 17.33 -12.95 -6.25
C VAL A 229 17.02 -12.22 -4.96
N TYR A 230 16.02 -12.70 -4.22
CA TYR A 230 15.69 -12.18 -2.90
C TYR A 230 15.81 -13.30 -1.86
N ASN A 231 16.66 -13.10 -0.85
CA ASN A 231 17.18 -14.19 -0.02
C ASN A 231 16.62 -14.21 1.41
N ASP A 232 15.71 -13.29 1.76
CA ASP A 232 15.12 -13.26 3.10
C ASP A 232 14.24 -14.52 3.30
N PRO A 233 14.61 -15.45 4.20
CA PRO A 233 13.85 -16.67 4.43
C PRO A 233 12.50 -16.42 5.10
N THR A 234 12.26 -15.21 5.62
CA THR A 234 10.98 -14.79 6.20
C THR A 234 10.02 -14.22 5.16
N CYS A 235 10.51 -13.89 3.96
CA CYS A 235 9.75 -13.27 2.88
C CYS A 235 9.09 -14.33 2.00
N ASN A 236 7.75 -14.30 1.94
CA ASN A 236 6.97 -15.13 1.04
C ASN A 236 7.02 -14.59 -0.40
N ARG A 237 6.35 -15.29 -1.33
CA ARG A 237 6.32 -14.88 -2.74
C ARG A 237 5.73 -13.47 -2.94
N GLU A 238 4.76 -13.07 -2.15
CA GLU A 238 4.12 -11.75 -2.28
C GLU A 238 5.09 -10.64 -1.89
N CYS A 239 5.76 -10.78 -0.75
CA CYS A 239 6.85 -9.90 -0.34
C CYS A 239 7.96 -9.82 -1.42
N GLN A 240 8.38 -10.96 -2.01
CA GLN A 240 9.39 -10.94 -3.09
C GLN A 240 8.93 -10.19 -4.34
N LYS A 241 7.63 -10.18 -4.65
CA LYS A 241 7.08 -9.39 -5.77
C LYS A 241 7.13 -7.90 -5.49
N THR A 242 6.79 -7.49 -4.27
CA THR A 242 6.84 -6.10 -3.82
C THR A 242 8.28 -5.57 -3.91
N GLU A 243 9.25 -6.37 -3.44
CA GLU A 243 10.68 -6.05 -3.51
C GLU A 243 11.20 -6.00 -4.97
N PHE A 244 10.74 -6.94 -5.80
CA PHE A 244 11.06 -6.92 -7.23
C PHE A 244 10.55 -5.66 -7.92
N LEU A 245 9.33 -5.23 -7.59
CA LEU A 245 8.78 -3.99 -8.11
C LEU A 245 9.59 -2.79 -7.64
N TYR A 246 9.87 -2.67 -6.34
CA TYR A 246 10.62 -1.54 -5.76
C TYR A 246 12.00 -1.40 -6.39
N THR A 247 12.79 -2.47 -6.40
CA THR A 247 14.15 -2.47 -6.98
C THR A 247 14.14 -2.19 -8.49
N SER A 248 13.09 -2.61 -9.21
CA SER A 248 12.90 -2.26 -10.62
C SER A 248 12.57 -0.77 -10.81
N VAL A 249 11.80 -0.17 -9.90
CA VAL A 249 11.54 1.28 -9.89
C VAL A 249 12.81 2.06 -9.56
N ALA A 250 13.63 1.58 -8.61
CA ALA A 250 14.95 2.13 -8.33
C ALA A 250 15.87 2.09 -9.57
N ALA A 251 15.84 0.99 -10.33
CA ALA A 251 16.55 0.89 -11.61
C ALA A 251 16.01 1.88 -12.64
N TYR A 252 14.69 1.98 -12.77
CA TYR A 252 14.03 2.83 -13.74
C TYR A 252 14.27 4.32 -13.50
N LEU A 253 14.28 4.75 -12.23
CA LEU A 253 14.46 6.14 -11.81
C LEU A 253 15.91 6.49 -11.47
N GLY A 254 16.81 5.50 -11.40
CA GLY A 254 18.25 5.70 -11.25
C GLY A 254 18.72 5.93 -9.82
N SER A 255 18.09 5.31 -8.82
CA SER A 255 18.58 5.38 -7.44
C SER A 255 19.79 4.48 -7.23
N GLU A 256 20.99 5.06 -7.34
CA GLU A 256 22.23 4.32 -7.12
C GLU A 256 22.34 3.69 -5.72
N PRO A 257 22.00 4.39 -4.60
CA PRO A 257 22.00 3.78 -3.26
C PRO A 257 21.17 2.50 -3.17
N ASP A 258 19.96 2.50 -3.74
CA ASP A 258 19.06 1.34 -3.71
C ASP A 258 19.50 0.22 -4.65
N LEU A 259 20.14 0.56 -5.76
CA LEU A 259 20.74 -0.42 -6.68
C LEU A 259 22.03 -1.03 -6.15
N GLN A 260 22.58 -0.60 -5.01
CA GLN A 260 23.69 -1.30 -4.38
C GLN A 260 23.26 -2.60 -3.70
N ALA A 261 21.96 -2.75 -3.40
CA ALA A 261 21.40 -4.01 -2.93
C ALA A 261 21.64 -5.11 -3.99
N ASN A 262 22.07 -6.29 -3.56
CA ASN A 262 22.43 -7.39 -4.47
C ASN A 262 21.21 -8.18 -4.98
N GLU A 263 20.00 -7.64 -4.81
CA GLU A 263 18.74 -8.30 -5.13
C GLU A 263 18.48 -8.30 -6.63
N LEU A 264 18.52 -7.11 -7.23
CA LEU A 264 18.52 -6.93 -8.68
C LEU A 264 19.97 -6.83 -9.18
N LYS A 265 20.44 -7.88 -9.85
CA LYS A 265 21.85 -8.02 -10.29
C LYS A 265 22.13 -7.27 -11.58
N ILE A 266 22.02 -5.95 -11.52
CA ILE A 266 22.49 -5.04 -12.57
C ILE A 266 24.03 -4.98 -12.49
N PRO A 267 24.79 -5.11 -13.60
CA PRO A 267 26.23 -4.88 -13.58
C PRO A 267 26.57 -3.47 -13.10
N ALA A 268 27.63 -3.30 -12.30
CA ALA A 268 27.97 -2.00 -11.72
C ALA A 268 28.18 -0.89 -12.77
N ALA A 269 28.73 -1.24 -13.94
CA ALA A 269 28.90 -0.31 -15.07
C ALA A 269 27.56 0.19 -15.64
N ASP A 270 26.48 -0.57 -15.46
CA ASP A 270 25.15 -0.23 -15.95
C ASP A 270 24.29 0.48 -14.90
N ARG A 271 24.73 0.52 -13.63
CA ARG A 271 24.02 1.22 -12.52
C ARG A 271 24.23 2.74 -12.53
N THR A 272 25.19 3.25 -13.30
CA THR A 272 25.61 4.66 -13.21
C THR A 272 24.60 5.59 -13.89
N GLY A 273 23.69 6.13 -13.08
CA GLY A 273 22.69 7.10 -13.51
C GLY A 273 21.44 6.49 -14.15
N GLN A 274 20.36 7.26 -14.15
CA GLN A 274 19.03 6.83 -14.58
C GLN A 274 18.99 6.23 -15.99
N ALA A 275 19.54 6.91 -17.00
CA ALA A 275 19.47 6.43 -18.38
C ALA A 275 20.14 5.07 -18.59
N SER A 276 21.23 4.81 -17.85
CA SER A 276 21.95 3.53 -17.93
C SER A 276 21.16 2.40 -17.28
N ALA A 277 20.72 2.59 -16.03
CA ALA A 277 19.97 1.58 -15.29
C ALA A 277 18.61 1.30 -15.92
N GLN A 278 17.93 2.34 -16.42
CA GLN A 278 16.66 2.23 -17.14
C GLN A 278 16.81 1.50 -18.47
N ALA A 279 17.87 1.78 -19.25
CA ALA A 279 18.15 1.06 -20.50
C ALA A 279 18.48 -0.41 -20.24
N TRP A 280 19.23 -0.70 -19.17
CA TRP A 280 19.50 -2.07 -18.75
C TRP A 280 18.21 -2.81 -18.37
N LEU A 281 17.33 -2.17 -17.61
CA LEU A 281 16.05 -2.74 -17.22
C LEU A 281 15.19 -3.07 -18.45
N ASN A 282 15.10 -2.15 -19.41
CA ASN A 282 14.36 -2.39 -20.67
C ASN A 282 14.93 -3.59 -21.44
N ALA A 283 16.26 -3.69 -21.55
CA ALA A 283 16.91 -4.73 -22.34
C ALA A 283 16.84 -6.14 -21.71
N ASN A 284 16.72 -6.23 -20.39
CA ASN A 284 16.86 -7.50 -19.66
C ASN A 284 15.59 -7.94 -18.90
N LEU A 285 14.71 -7.00 -18.57
CA LEU A 285 13.48 -7.21 -17.81
C LEU A 285 12.36 -6.33 -18.40
N GLU A 286 12.04 -6.59 -19.68
CA GLU A 286 11.13 -5.76 -20.47
C GLU A 286 9.71 -5.66 -19.87
N GLN A 287 9.17 -6.72 -19.27
CA GLN A 287 7.79 -6.67 -18.74
C GLN A 287 7.67 -5.73 -17.54
N ILE A 288 8.63 -5.71 -16.60
CA ILE A 288 8.59 -4.78 -15.47
C ILE A 288 8.92 -3.36 -15.93
N TYR A 289 9.82 -3.19 -16.89
CA TYR A 289 10.06 -1.90 -17.53
C TYR A 289 8.76 -1.34 -18.14
N ASN A 290 8.03 -2.15 -18.92
CA ASN A 290 6.77 -1.75 -19.54
C ASN A 290 5.68 -1.49 -18.51
N LEU A 291 5.65 -2.24 -17.40
CA LEU A 291 4.76 -1.96 -16.26
C LEU A 291 4.96 -0.53 -15.74
N ILE A 292 6.19 -0.15 -15.45
CA ILE A 292 6.54 1.19 -14.93
C ILE A 292 6.30 2.27 -15.99
N HIS A 293 6.71 2.01 -17.24
CA HIS A 293 6.69 2.98 -18.32
C HIS A 293 5.28 3.35 -18.80
N THR A 294 4.36 2.37 -18.84
CA THR A 294 3.06 2.55 -19.52
C THR A 294 1.86 2.63 -18.59
N THR A 295 2.04 2.38 -17.29
CA THR A 295 0.95 2.54 -16.32
C THR A 295 0.71 4.02 -16.05
N THR A 296 -0.47 4.52 -16.44
CA THR A 296 -0.84 5.93 -16.26
C THR A 296 -0.77 6.34 -14.79
N GLY A 297 -0.01 7.41 -14.51
CA GLY A 297 0.18 7.97 -13.19
C GLY A 297 1.05 7.13 -12.26
N TYR A 298 1.72 6.07 -12.77
CA TYR A 298 2.69 5.33 -11.98
C TYR A 298 4.02 6.11 -11.90
N PRO A 299 4.71 6.12 -10.75
CA PRO A 299 5.95 6.89 -10.60
C PRO A 299 7.04 6.49 -11.60
N ASN A 300 7.33 7.38 -12.55
CA ASN A 300 8.28 7.12 -13.62
C ASN A 300 9.07 8.38 -14.07
N GLN A 301 9.00 9.46 -13.28
CA GLN A 301 9.64 10.73 -13.60
C GLN A 301 10.74 11.10 -12.59
N ILE A 302 10.44 11.07 -11.29
CA ILE A 302 11.31 11.61 -10.25
C ILE A 302 11.49 10.59 -9.12
N TRP A 303 12.73 10.33 -8.72
CA TRP A 303 13.01 9.58 -7.49
C TRP A 303 12.75 10.47 -6.25
N PRO A 304 12.02 9.99 -5.22
CA PRO A 304 11.76 10.79 -4.04
C PRO A 304 13.04 11.07 -3.25
N ASN A 305 13.14 12.27 -2.72
CA ASN A 305 14.29 12.74 -1.94
C ASN A 305 13.89 13.56 -0.70
N GLY A 306 12.59 13.59 -0.37
CA GLY A 306 12.05 14.36 0.75
C GLY A 306 11.96 15.87 0.49
N GLN A 307 12.19 16.34 -0.75
CA GLN A 307 12.08 17.76 -1.14
C GLN A 307 10.83 17.99 -1.99
N TYR A 308 9.65 17.81 -1.39
CA TYR A 308 8.38 18.07 -2.05
C TYR A 308 8.00 19.56 -1.99
N PRO A 309 7.72 20.23 -3.13
CA PRO A 309 7.51 21.68 -3.18
C PRO A 309 6.15 22.13 -2.66
N HIS A 310 5.12 21.27 -2.70
CA HIS A 310 3.75 21.63 -2.33
C HIS A 310 3.44 21.23 -0.88
N THR A 311 4.19 21.78 0.08
CA THR A 311 4.06 21.40 1.49
C THR A 311 2.68 21.69 2.09
N GLN A 312 1.88 22.55 1.46
CA GLN A 312 0.48 22.77 1.84
C GLN A 312 -0.39 21.51 1.67
N ASN A 313 0.08 20.51 0.92
CA ASN A 313 -0.56 19.21 0.72
C ASN A 313 -0.23 18.19 1.83
N ILE A 314 0.47 18.62 2.87
CA ILE A 314 0.91 17.77 3.98
C ILE A 314 0.42 18.42 5.28
N VAL A 315 -0.37 17.67 6.07
CA VAL A 315 -0.91 18.15 7.35
C VAL A 315 -0.33 17.32 8.48
N ILE A 316 0.58 17.93 9.25
CA ILE A 316 1.17 17.26 10.41
C ILE A 316 0.41 17.71 11.65
N GLU A 317 -0.34 16.80 12.26
CA GLU A 317 -1.14 17.06 13.45
C GLU A 317 -0.41 16.52 14.68
N SER A 318 0.31 17.39 15.40
CA SER A 318 0.82 16.98 16.71
C SER A 318 -0.34 16.88 17.70
N THR A 319 -0.69 15.65 18.09
CA THR A 319 -1.37 15.38 19.36
C THR A 319 -0.42 15.82 20.47
N SER A 320 -0.59 17.05 20.94
CA SER A 320 0.00 17.44 22.22
C SER A 320 -0.66 16.58 23.30
N PRO A 321 0.10 16.04 24.27
CA PRO A 321 -0.50 15.36 25.42
C PRO A 321 -1.42 16.29 26.22
#